data_AF-A0A3Q3VV93-F1
#
_entry.id   AF-A0A3Q3VV93-F1
#
_cell.length_a   1.000
_cell.length_b   1.000
_cell.length_c   1.000
_cell.angle_alpha   90.00
_cell.angle_beta   90.00
_cell.angle_gamma   90.00
#
_symmetry.space_group_name_H-M   'P 1'
#
loop_
_entity.id
_entity.type
_entity.pdbx_description
1 polymer ?
#
loop_
_entity_poly.entity_id
_entity_poly.type
_entity_poly.pdbx_seq_one_letter_code
_entity_poly.pdbx_strand_id
1 'polypeptide(L)'
;MCSLFCLCHFLAIDLSLFRFITTELTRGYFLEHNEAKYTERREKVYTCLRIPKELEKLMTFGFFLCLDAFLYVFTLLPLRVILALLRLLTLPCCGLSGSRLLQPAQVCDVLKGFIMVLCYSMMSYVDYSMMYHLIRGQSVIKLYIIYNMLEVADRLFSSFGQDILDALYWTATEPKEKKRAHIGVIPHFLMAVLYVFLHAILIMVQATTLNVAFNSHNKSLLTIMMSNNFVEIKGSVFKKFEKNNLFQMSNSDIKERFTNCILLLIVCLRNMEQFSWNSDHLWVLFPDVVMVLGSEVAVDVVKHAFITKFNDISADVYGEYKASLAFDLVSSRQKNAYTDYSDSVSRRMGFIPLPLALLLIRVVMSSVKIQGSLSFMCVLLFYLGMITLKVLNSIVLLGTSCMFVKEANMEEKLFDPPPSAVSSQPTADKGGISTASDDTQTANMAENSDPTLPKSDSDKFLTTPDEDDDKIINVNTGLEEDGLEHRRPKKDLLEIDRFTICGNRID
;
A
#
# COMPACT_ATOMS: atom_id res chain seq x y z
N MET A 1 29.21 49.80 -73.00
CA MET A 1 28.08 50.31 -72.19
C MET A 1 27.55 49.22 -71.24
N CYS A 2 28.41 48.47 -70.55
CA CYS A 2 28.00 47.23 -69.84
C CYS A 2 28.45 47.14 -68.38
N SER A 3 29.33 48.04 -67.90
CA SER A 3 29.92 47.93 -66.55
C SER A 3 29.07 48.55 -65.43
N LEU A 4 27.99 49.27 -65.76
CA LEU A 4 27.14 49.94 -64.76
C LEU A 4 25.99 49.06 -64.24
N PHE A 5 25.66 47.96 -64.95
CA PHE A 5 24.53 47.10 -64.61
C PHE A 5 24.82 46.11 -63.47
N CYS A 6 26.11 45.80 -63.24
CA CYS A 6 26.52 44.84 -62.21
C CYS A 6 26.40 45.41 -60.78
N LEU A 7 26.63 46.73 -60.61
CA LEU A 7 26.59 47.37 -59.29
C LEU A 7 25.19 47.36 -58.64
N CYS A 8 24.13 47.50 -59.45
CA CYS A 8 22.75 47.48 -58.94
C CYS A 8 22.31 46.10 -58.43
N HIS A 9 22.94 45.02 -58.87
CA HIS A 9 22.56 43.66 -58.47
C HIS A 9 23.18 43.23 -57.12
N PHE A 10 24.17 43.98 -56.61
CA PHE A 10 24.76 43.72 -55.29
C PHE A 10 24.01 44.49 -54.17
N LEU A 11 23.49 45.68 -54.46
CA LEU A 11 22.79 46.53 -53.49
C LEU A 11 21.41 46.02 -53.04
N ALA A 12 20.93 44.91 -53.61
CA ALA A 12 19.62 44.32 -53.31
C ALA A 12 19.66 43.31 -52.14
N ILE A 13 20.85 42.85 -51.72
CA ILE A 13 21.00 41.71 -50.80
C ILE A 13 20.82 42.14 -49.34
N ASP A 14 21.39 43.27 -48.91
CA ASP A 14 21.30 43.74 -47.51
C ASP A 14 19.87 44.02 -47.05
N LEU A 15 18.98 44.40 -47.96
CA LEU A 15 17.56 44.62 -47.64
C LEU A 15 16.83 43.30 -47.34
N SER A 16 17.34 42.14 -47.76
CA SER A 16 16.77 40.83 -47.39
C SER A 16 17.16 40.43 -45.97
N LEU A 17 18.45 40.54 -45.62
CA LEU A 17 18.97 40.15 -44.31
C LEU A 17 18.50 41.13 -43.22
N PHE A 18 18.52 42.44 -43.49
CA PHE A 18 18.03 43.43 -42.53
C PHE A 18 16.49 43.38 -42.40
N ARG A 19 15.73 43.02 -43.46
CA ARG A 19 14.30 42.71 -43.30
C ARG A 19 14.07 41.41 -42.54
N PHE A 20 14.87 40.36 -42.75
CA PHE A 20 14.73 39.11 -42.01
C PHE A 20 15.01 39.32 -40.52
N ILE A 21 16.12 39.98 -40.18
CA ILE A 21 16.48 40.34 -38.80
C ILE A 21 15.44 41.29 -38.18
N THR A 22 15.01 42.33 -38.91
CA THR A 22 13.96 43.25 -38.41
C THR A 22 12.64 42.51 -38.22
N THR A 23 12.24 41.64 -39.15
CA THR A 23 11.02 40.83 -39.02
C THR A 23 11.14 39.89 -37.83
N GLU A 24 12.27 39.23 -37.59
CA GLU A 24 12.42 38.29 -36.46
C GLU A 24 12.63 39.00 -35.10
N LEU A 25 13.15 40.23 -35.06
CA LEU A 25 13.14 41.08 -33.86
C LEU A 25 11.77 41.70 -33.57
N THR A 26 11.02 42.07 -34.61
CA THR A 26 9.67 42.68 -34.48
C THR A 26 8.54 41.65 -34.54
N ARG A 27 8.88 40.37 -34.74
CA ARG A 27 8.04 39.21 -34.49
C ARG A 27 7.82 39.11 -32.99
N GLY A 28 6.91 39.95 -32.50
CA GLY A 28 6.33 39.80 -31.17
C GLY A 28 5.92 38.34 -30.99
N TYR A 29 6.23 37.78 -29.82
CA TYR A 29 5.97 36.38 -29.51
C TYR A 29 4.46 36.10 -29.57
N PHE A 30 3.97 35.76 -30.76
CA PHE A 30 2.58 35.47 -31.06
C PHE A 30 2.21 34.11 -30.49
N LEU A 31 2.05 34.09 -29.16
CA LEU A 31 1.70 32.94 -28.35
C LEU A 31 0.43 32.25 -28.87
N GLU A 32 -0.51 33.01 -29.46
CA GLU A 32 -1.69 32.52 -30.20
C GLU A 32 -1.34 31.46 -31.26
N HIS A 33 -0.31 31.65 -32.08
CA HIS A 33 0.03 30.70 -33.16
C HIS A 33 0.73 29.43 -32.65
N ASN A 34 1.02 29.34 -31.35
CA ASN A 34 1.38 28.10 -30.65
C ASN A 34 0.43 27.84 -29.47
N GLU A 35 -0.77 28.45 -29.43
CA GLU A 35 -1.59 28.49 -28.22
C GLU A 35 -1.92 27.09 -27.74
N ALA A 36 -2.44 26.23 -28.61
CA ALA A 36 -2.70 24.82 -28.33
C ALA A 36 -1.50 24.09 -27.68
N LYS A 37 -0.27 24.42 -28.09
CA LYS A 37 0.97 23.83 -27.58
C LYS A 37 1.41 24.44 -26.25
N TYR A 38 1.08 25.70 -25.99
CA TYR A 38 1.33 26.37 -24.71
C TYR A 38 0.21 26.11 -23.68
N THR A 39 -1.04 25.92 -24.09
CA THR A 39 -2.15 25.47 -23.25
C THR A 39 -1.96 24.02 -22.86
N GLU A 40 -1.64 23.11 -23.79
CA GLU A 40 -1.25 21.71 -23.48
C GLU A 40 -0.08 21.65 -22.47
N ARG A 41 0.94 22.49 -22.66
CA ARG A 41 2.06 22.59 -21.69
C ARG A 41 1.63 23.15 -20.33
N ARG A 42 0.76 24.17 -20.30
CA ARG A 42 0.19 24.71 -19.04
C ARG A 42 -0.71 23.70 -18.35
N GLU A 43 -1.54 22.97 -19.08
CA GLU A 43 -2.40 21.90 -18.60
C GLU A 43 -1.59 20.76 -18.01
N LYS A 44 -0.50 20.33 -18.67
CA LYS A 44 0.46 19.37 -18.11
C LYS A 44 1.13 19.88 -16.82
N VAL A 45 1.33 21.19 -16.66
CA VAL A 45 1.77 21.80 -15.40
C VAL A 45 0.65 21.86 -14.35
N TYR A 46 -0.58 22.23 -14.70
CA TYR A 46 -1.71 22.27 -13.77
C TYR A 46 -2.10 20.86 -13.29
N THR A 47 -2.04 19.85 -14.15
CA THR A 47 -2.20 18.43 -13.79
C THR A 47 -1.08 17.96 -12.87
N CYS A 48 0.18 18.35 -13.15
CA CYS A 48 1.31 18.11 -12.25
C CYS A 48 1.10 18.74 -10.85
N LEU A 49 0.51 19.94 -10.78
CA LEU A 49 0.15 20.60 -9.50
C LEU A 49 -1.13 20.03 -8.86
N ARG A 50 -2.00 19.37 -9.63
CA ARG A 50 -3.23 18.73 -9.14
C ARG A 50 -2.96 17.36 -8.51
N ILE A 51 -2.02 16.58 -9.03
CA ILE A 51 -1.63 15.26 -8.50
C ILE A 51 -1.32 15.32 -6.98
N PRO A 52 -0.42 16.19 -6.47
CA PRO A 52 -0.16 16.32 -5.03
C PRO A 52 -1.43 16.58 -4.20
N LYS A 53 -2.36 17.38 -4.73
CA LYS A 53 -3.58 17.79 -4.03
C LYS A 53 -4.62 16.67 -3.97
N GLU A 54 -4.73 15.83 -4.99
CA GLU A 54 -5.62 14.66 -4.96
C GLU A 54 -4.99 13.50 -4.18
N LEU A 55 -3.65 13.35 -4.27
CA LEU A 55 -2.88 12.41 -3.46
C LEU A 55 -3.02 12.70 -1.96
N GLU A 56 -2.79 13.93 -1.50
CA GLU A 56 -2.86 14.25 -0.06
C GLU A 56 -4.27 14.06 0.53
N LYS A 57 -5.34 14.16 -0.27
CA LYS A 57 -6.70 13.79 0.18
C LYS A 57 -6.81 12.28 0.44
N LEU A 58 -6.25 11.45 -0.45
CA LEU A 58 -6.20 10.01 -0.28
C LEU A 58 -5.32 9.64 0.93
N MET A 59 -4.12 10.21 1.03
CA MET A 59 -3.19 9.98 2.14
C MET A 59 -3.82 10.36 3.49
N THR A 60 -4.45 11.53 3.58
CA THR A 60 -5.10 12.00 4.81
C THR A 60 -6.29 11.11 5.20
N PHE A 61 -7.14 10.73 4.25
CA PHE A 61 -8.27 9.82 4.51
C PHE A 61 -7.79 8.43 4.95
N GLY A 62 -6.75 7.90 4.30
CA GLY A 62 -6.10 6.65 4.68
C GLY A 62 -5.46 6.69 6.07
N PHE A 63 -4.76 7.77 6.40
CA PHE A 63 -4.15 7.97 7.71
C PHE A 63 -5.19 7.93 8.85
N PHE A 64 -6.37 8.56 8.65
CA PHE A 64 -7.46 8.49 9.64
C PHE A 64 -8.08 7.09 9.76
N LEU A 65 -8.12 6.29 8.68
CA LEU A 65 -8.53 4.88 8.72
C LEU A 65 -7.52 4.01 9.50
N CYS A 66 -6.21 4.19 9.28
CA CYS A 66 -5.16 3.56 10.09
C CYS A 66 -5.26 3.98 11.57
N LEU A 67 -5.51 5.27 11.84
CA LEU A 67 -5.74 5.77 13.20
C LEU A 67 -6.97 5.13 13.87
N ASP A 68 -8.06 4.88 13.12
CA ASP A 68 -9.25 4.22 13.65
C ASP A 68 -8.94 2.79 14.11
N ALA A 69 -8.25 2.03 13.26
CA ALA A 69 -7.82 0.66 13.54
C ALA A 69 -6.76 0.58 14.65
N PHE A 70 -5.87 1.57 14.74
CA PHE A 70 -4.90 1.65 15.83
C PHE A 70 -5.59 1.95 17.16
N LEU A 71 -6.41 3.01 17.22
CA LEU A 71 -7.14 3.39 18.44
C LEU A 71 -8.11 2.29 18.91
N TYR A 72 -8.65 1.44 18.02
CA TYR A 72 -9.48 0.28 18.40
C TYR A 72 -8.76 -0.63 19.41
N VAL A 73 -7.46 -0.88 19.21
CA VAL A 73 -6.64 -1.77 20.06
C VAL A 73 -6.48 -1.23 21.48
N PHE A 74 -6.46 0.09 21.66
CA PHE A 74 -6.34 0.73 22.98
C PHE A 74 -7.69 0.93 23.69
N THR A 75 -8.76 1.16 22.92
CA THR A 75 -10.05 1.62 23.48
C THR A 75 -11.08 0.50 23.58
N LEU A 76 -11.50 -0.06 22.44
CA LEU A 76 -12.62 -0.98 22.34
C LEU A 76 -12.21 -2.43 22.56
N LEU A 77 -11.03 -2.85 22.10
CA LEU A 77 -10.54 -4.22 22.28
C LEU A 77 -10.47 -4.62 23.77
N PRO A 78 -9.86 -3.85 24.69
CA PRO A 78 -9.80 -4.23 26.11
C PRO A 78 -11.20 -4.27 26.74
N LEU A 79 -12.06 -3.29 26.41
CA LEU A 79 -13.43 -3.21 26.90
C LEU A 79 -14.27 -4.43 26.49
N ARG A 80 -14.14 -4.88 25.23
CA ARG A 80 -14.82 -6.08 24.73
C ARG A 80 -14.28 -7.37 25.35
N VAL A 81 -12.97 -7.50 25.52
CA VAL A 81 -12.34 -8.65 26.19
C VAL A 81 -12.84 -8.75 27.63
N ILE A 82 -12.86 -7.63 28.37
CA ILE A 82 -13.42 -7.57 29.73
C ILE A 82 -14.90 -7.97 29.73
N LEU A 83 -15.73 -7.45 28.82
CA LEU A 83 -17.15 -7.80 28.72
C LEU A 83 -17.37 -9.29 28.40
N ALA A 84 -16.53 -9.88 27.53
CA ALA A 84 -16.59 -11.31 27.19
C ALA A 84 -16.18 -12.19 28.39
N LEU A 85 -15.14 -11.82 29.13
CA LEU A 85 -14.71 -12.50 30.36
C LEU A 85 -15.78 -12.39 31.47
N LEU A 86 -16.41 -11.22 31.65
CA LEU A 86 -17.49 -11.04 32.61
C LEU A 86 -18.73 -11.88 32.26
N ARG A 87 -19.08 -12.02 30.97
CA ARG A 87 -20.13 -12.95 30.54
C ARG A 87 -19.76 -14.41 30.84
N LEU A 88 -18.54 -14.82 30.50
CA LEU A 88 -18.05 -16.18 30.77
C LEU A 88 -18.05 -16.52 32.27
N LEU A 89 -17.74 -15.55 33.13
CA LEU A 89 -17.74 -15.71 34.59
C LEU A 89 -19.15 -15.70 35.21
N THR A 90 -20.09 -14.97 34.63
CA THR A 90 -21.47 -14.86 35.17
C THR A 90 -22.41 -15.98 34.70
N LEU A 91 -22.17 -16.56 33.51
CA LEU A 91 -22.92 -17.70 32.99
C LEU A 91 -23.06 -18.88 33.97
N PRO A 92 -21.99 -19.43 34.60
CA PRO A 92 -22.11 -20.56 35.52
C PRO A 92 -22.92 -20.26 36.78
N CYS A 93 -23.12 -18.98 37.14
CA CYS A 93 -23.92 -18.58 38.30
C CYS A 93 -25.41 -18.38 37.99
N CYS A 94 -25.80 -18.26 36.71
CA CYS A 94 -27.15 -17.79 36.32
C CYS A 94 -28.02 -18.84 35.60
N GLY A 95 -27.58 -20.11 35.51
CA GLY A 95 -28.42 -21.25 35.11
C GLY A 95 -28.96 -21.28 33.67
N LEU A 96 -28.68 -20.28 32.84
CA LEU A 96 -29.22 -20.11 31.47
C LEU A 96 -28.55 -21.04 30.44
N SER A 97 -28.84 -22.34 30.56
CA SER A 97 -28.43 -23.36 29.61
C SER A 97 -29.22 -23.24 28.29
N GLY A 98 -28.60 -22.68 27.23
CA GLY A 98 -29.16 -22.72 25.88
C GLY A 98 -28.59 -21.73 24.86
N SER A 99 -28.15 -20.54 25.29
CA SER A 99 -27.59 -19.54 24.36
C SER A 99 -26.19 -19.94 23.86
N ARG A 100 -25.87 -19.65 22.59
CA ARG A 100 -24.52 -19.86 22.01
C ARG A 100 -23.48 -19.14 22.89
N LEU A 101 -22.54 -19.91 23.46
CA LEU A 101 -21.65 -19.50 24.57
C LEU A 101 -20.92 -18.16 24.37
N LEU A 102 -20.41 -17.89 23.16
CA LEU A 102 -19.98 -16.57 22.71
C LEU A 102 -20.37 -16.36 21.25
N GLN A 103 -20.51 -15.10 20.83
CA GLN A 103 -20.63 -14.73 19.42
C GLN A 103 -19.25 -14.84 18.74
N PRO A 104 -19.13 -15.31 17.48
CA PRO A 104 -17.81 -15.54 16.83
C PRO A 104 -16.87 -14.32 16.86
N ALA A 105 -17.38 -13.10 16.65
CA ALA A 105 -16.59 -11.88 16.78
C ALA A 105 -15.94 -11.72 18.18
N GLN A 106 -16.66 -12.08 19.25
CA GLN A 106 -16.14 -12.04 20.62
C GLN A 106 -15.05 -13.11 20.85
N VAL A 107 -15.09 -14.23 20.14
CA VAL A 107 -14.00 -15.22 20.15
C VAL A 107 -12.74 -14.61 19.53
N CYS A 108 -12.87 -13.90 18.38
CA CYS A 108 -11.75 -13.21 17.75
C CYS A 108 -11.18 -12.07 18.61
N ASP A 109 -12.02 -11.24 19.25
CA ASP A 109 -11.55 -10.21 20.19
C ASP A 109 -10.81 -10.81 21.40
N VAL A 110 -11.35 -11.88 22.00
CA VAL A 110 -10.68 -12.59 23.10
C VAL A 110 -9.35 -13.19 22.64
N LEU A 111 -9.27 -13.73 21.42
CA LEU A 111 -8.05 -14.28 20.84
C LEU A 111 -6.99 -13.20 20.60
N LYS A 112 -7.38 -12.03 20.05
CA LYS A 112 -6.52 -10.83 19.96
C LYS A 112 -6.01 -10.41 21.35
N GLY A 113 -6.88 -10.39 22.35
CA GLY A 113 -6.54 -10.09 23.74
C GLY A 113 -5.48 -11.05 24.31
N PHE A 114 -5.64 -12.36 24.12
CA PHE A 114 -4.66 -13.35 24.55
C PHE A 114 -3.32 -13.21 23.82
N ILE A 115 -3.32 -12.96 22.50
CA ILE A 115 -2.07 -12.68 21.75
C ILE A 115 -1.37 -11.46 22.32
N MET A 116 -2.07 -10.35 22.52
CA MET A 116 -1.49 -9.11 23.08
C MET A 116 -0.90 -9.33 24.48
N VAL A 117 -1.59 -10.05 25.37
CA VAL A 117 -1.09 -10.33 26.73
C VAL A 117 0.13 -11.25 26.72
N LEU A 118 0.12 -12.32 25.92
CA LEU A 118 1.26 -13.24 25.80
C LEU A 118 2.48 -12.54 25.18
N CYS A 119 2.29 -11.83 24.07
CA CYS A 119 3.37 -11.08 23.43
C CYS A 119 3.90 -9.95 24.31
N TYR A 120 3.06 -9.31 25.16
CA TYR A 120 3.52 -8.33 26.16
C TYR A 120 4.42 -8.98 27.20
N SER A 121 4.00 -10.13 27.74
CA SER A 121 4.80 -10.90 28.69
C SER A 121 6.14 -11.34 28.07
N MET A 122 6.14 -11.86 26.84
CA MET A 122 7.36 -12.26 26.12
C MET A 122 8.26 -11.06 25.83
N MET A 123 7.69 -9.93 25.42
CA MET A 123 8.44 -8.70 25.14
C MET A 123 9.07 -8.09 26.39
N SER A 124 8.49 -8.31 27.58
CA SER A 124 9.05 -7.79 28.84
C SER A 124 10.49 -8.26 29.11
N TYR A 125 10.86 -9.47 28.65
CA TYR A 125 12.21 -10.04 28.78
C TYR A 125 13.26 -9.45 27.82
N VAL A 126 12.89 -8.59 26.86
CA VAL A 126 13.80 -8.08 25.83
C VAL A 126 14.30 -6.68 26.20
N ASP A 127 15.47 -6.58 26.82
CA ASP A 127 16.01 -5.33 27.37
C ASP A 127 16.28 -4.23 26.32
N TYR A 128 15.52 -3.13 26.40
CA TYR A 128 15.70 -1.97 25.55
C TYR A 128 17.11 -1.39 25.63
N SER A 129 17.66 -1.25 26.85
CA SER A 129 18.96 -0.62 27.09
C SER A 129 20.10 -1.40 26.43
N MET A 130 20.09 -2.73 26.54
CA MET A 130 21.06 -3.62 25.89
C MET A 130 21.03 -3.43 24.37
N MET A 131 19.82 -3.44 23.79
CA MET A 131 19.63 -3.23 22.36
C MET A 131 20.07 -1.83 21.90
N TYR A 132 19.75 -0.77 22.65
CA TYR A 132 20.18 0.59 22.38
C TYR A 132 21.72 0.71 22.37
N HIS A 133 22.41 0.10 23.34
CA HIS A 133 23.88 0.08 23.36
C HIS A 133 24.48 -0.73 22.21
N LEU A 134 23.90 -1.89 21.86
CA LEU A 134 24.35 -2.72 20.74
C LEU A 134 24.23 -2.01 19.39
N ILE A 135 23.12 -1.30 19.17
CA ILE A 135 22.84 -0.52 17.96
C ILE A 135 23.73 0.73 17.91
N ARG A 136 23.83 1.48 19.02
CA ARG A 136 24.70 2.67 19.14
C ARG A 136 26.19 2.36 18.98
N GLY A 137 26.61 1.12 19.24
CA GLY A 137 27.98 0.65 19.00
C GLY A 137 28.33 0.37 17.53
N GLN A 138 27.39 0.45 16.59
CA GLN A 138 27.66 0.24 15.17
C GLN A 138 28.17 1.50 14.47
N SER A 139 28.91 1.32 13.37
CA SER A 139 29.27 2.43 12.48
C SER A 139 28.06 2.92 11.68
N VAL A 140 28.03 4.21 11.35
CA VAL A 140 26.92 4.90 10.64
C VAL A 140 26.48 4.15 9.38
N ILE A 141 27.44 3.66 8.58
CA ILE A 141 27.14 2.90 7.34
C ILE A 141 26.48 1.54 7.61
N LYS A 142 26.87 0.82 8.67
CA LYS A 142 26.19 -0.42 9.09
C LYS A 142 24.79 -0.12 9.59
N LEU A 143 24.63 0.96 10.35
CA LEU A 143 23.34 1.34 10.93
C LEU A 143 22.32 1.76 9.87
N TYR A 144 22.76 2.44 8.81
CA TYR A 144 21.97 2.69 7.61
C TYR A 144 21.50 1.40 6.93
N ILE A 145 22.43 0.46 6.67
CA ILE A 145 22.08 -0.84 6.05
C ILE A 145 21.08 -1.60 6.93
N ILE A 146 21.27 -1.60 8.25
CA ILE A 146 20.33 -2.21 9.21
C ILE A 146 18.94 -1.57 9.11
N TYR A 147 18.83 -0.23 9.03
CA TYR A 147 17.54 0.45 8.88
C TYR A 147 16.80 0.01 7.61
N ASN A 148 17.48 0.03 6.45
CA ASN A 148 16.89 -0.39 5.18
C ASN A 148 16.47 -1.87 5.19
N MET A 149 17.22 -2.75 5.84
CA MET A 149 16.85 -4.16 5.98
C MET A 149 15.67 -4.37 6.93
N LEU A 150 15.50 -3.52 7.95
CA LEU A 150 14.32 -3.52 8.83
C LEU A 150 13.06 -3.03 8.10
N GLU A 151 13.17 -1.99 7.28
CA GLU A 151 12.08 -1.47 6.43
C GLU A 151 11.55 -2.56 5.47
N VAL A 152 12.45 -3.22 4.73
CA VAL A 152 12.10 -4.36 3.87
C VAL A 152 11.51 -5.52 4.69
N ALA A 153 12.03 -5.78 5.89
CA ALA A 153 11.50 -6.83 6.76
C ALA A 153 10.11 -6.49 7.32
N ASP A 154 9.81 -5.25 7.70
CA ASP A 154 8.46 -4.81 8.12
C ASP A 154 7.44 -5.02 6.98
N ARG A 155 7.81 -4.63 5.76
CA ARG A 155 7.01 -4.85 4.54
C ARG A 155 6.71 -6.36 4.33
N LEU A 156 7.69 -7.24 4.52
CA LEU A 156 7.52 -8.71 4.45
C LEU A 156 6.69 -9.30 5.61
N PHE A 157 7.01 -8.95 6.86
CA PHE A 157 6.29 -9.41 8.06
C PHE A 157 4.84 -8.89 8.09
N SER A 158 4.57 -7.73 7.49
CA SER A 158 3.21 -7.21 7.37
C SER A 158 2.37 -8.06 6.42
N SER A 159 2.90 -8.44 5.26
CA SER A 159 2.21 -9.33 4.31
C SER A 159 1.92 -10.70 4.92
N PHE A 160 2.98 -11.41 5.36
CA PHE A 160 2.88 -12.76 5.95
C PHE A 160 2.01 -12.81 7.22
N GLY A 161 1.94 -11.69 7.96
CA GLY A 161 1.12 -11.57 9.15
C GLY A 161 -0.38 -11.56 8.90
N GLN A 162 -0.83 -11.05 7.75
CA GLN A 162 -2.25 -11.03 7.41
C GLN A 162 -2.74 -12.46 7.20
N ASP A 163 -2.01 -13.26 6.42
CA ASP A 163 -2.30 -14.67 6.18
C ASP A 163 -2.35 -15.49 7.48
N ILE A 164 -1.37 -15.30 8.38
CA ILE A 164 -1.33 -15.99 9.68
C ILE A 164 -2.55 -15.64 10.55
N LEU A 165 -2.89 -14.35 10.65
CA LEU A 165 -3.96 -13.89 11.51
C LEU A 165 -5.35 -14.25 10.94
N ASP A 166 -5.57 -14.10 9.64
CA ASP A 166 -6.83 -14.52 8.99
C ASP A 166 -7.02 -16.04 9.03
N ALA A 167 -5.96 -16.84 8.80
CA ALA A 167 -6.04 -18.29 8.98
C ALA A 167 -6.42 -18.68 10.42
N LEU A 168 -5.87 -17.98 11.42
CA LEU A 168 -6.23 -18.18 12.81
C LEU A 168 -7.69 -17.80 13.11
N TYR A 169 -8.14 -16.62 12.70
CA TYR A 169 -9.53 -16.18 12.93
C TYR A 169 -10.55 -17.07 12.21
N TRP A 170 -10.23 -17.55 11.01
CA TRP A 170 -11.05 -18.53 10.28
C TRP A 170 -11.15 -19.85 11.05
N THR A 171 -10.00 -20.45 11.41
CA THR A 171 -9.97 -21.73 12.15
C THR A 171 -10.62 -21.62 13.54
N ALA A 172 -10.61 -20.44 14.15
CA ALA A 172 -11.30 -20.15 15.42
C ALA A 172 -12.82 -19.98 15.29
N THR A 173 -13.34 -19.69 14.08
CA THR A 173 -14.76 -19.39 13.84
C THR A 173 -15.49 -20.40 12.94
N GLU A 174 -14.80 -21.43 12.44
CA GLU A 174 -15.34 -22.46 11.54
C GLU A 174 -16.60 -23.18 12.12
N PRO A 175 -17.69 -23.31 11.34
CA PRO A 175 -18.90 -24.00 11.79
C PRO A 175 -18.66 -25.50 12.01
N LYS A 176 -19.06 -26.00 13.18
CA LYS A 176 -18.76 -27.35 13.73
C LYS A 176 -19.31 -28.56 12.93
N GLU A 177 -19.92 -28.36 11.77
CA GLU A 177 -20.65 -29.41 11.03
C GLU A 177 -19.75 -30.23 10.08
N LYS A 178 -18.54 -29.75 9.78
CA LYS A 178 -17.55 -30.50 8.98
C LYS A 178 -16.47 -31.08 9.88
N LYS A 179 -16.04 -32.32 9.57
CA LYS A 179 -15.06 -33.05 10.38
C LYS A 179 -13.72 -32.30 10.39
N ARG A 180 -13.17 -32.08 11.59
CA ARG A 180 -11.85 -31.47 11.81
C ARG A 180 -10.73 -32.35 11.25
N ALA A 181 -10.47 -32.22 9.95
CA ALA A 181 -9.36 -32.87 9.25
C ALA A 181 -8.06 -32.03 9.26
N HIS A 182 -8.15 -30.78 9.70
CA HIS A 182 -7.05 -29.81 9.75
C HIS A 182 -6.30 -29.83 11.09
N ILE A 183 -5.07 -29.33 11.03
CA ILE A 183 -4.27 -28.89 12.18
C ILE A 183 -5.09 -27.85 12.98
N GLY A 184 -5.32 -28.10 14.27
CA GLY A 184 -6.31 -27.35 15.05
C GLY A 184 -5.93 -25.92 15.43
N VAL A 185 -6.83 -25.21 16.11
CA VAL A 185 -6.64 -23.79 16.52
C VAL A 185 -5.33 -23.54 17.29
N ILE A 186 -4.88 -24.49 18.11
CA ILE A 186 -3.72 -24.34 19.01
C ILE A 186 -2.41 -24.01 18.27
N PRO A 187 -1.94 -24.82 17.28
CA PRO A 187 -0.75 -24.47 16.49
C PRO A 187 -0.90 -23.19 15.65
N HIS A 188 -2.08 -22.90 15.09
CA HIS A 188 -2.31 -21.60 14.42
C HIS A 188 -2.18 -20.41 15.40
N PHE A 189 -2.66 -20.58 16.65
CA PHE A 189 -2.51 -19.58 17.71
C PHE A 189 -1.06 -19.41 18.14
N LEU A 190 -0.31 -20.50 18.31
CA LEU A 190 1.13 -20.45 18.63
C LEU A 190 1.93 -19.77 17.52
N MET A 191 1.61 -20.05 16.26
CA MET A 191 2.20 -19.37 15.09
C MET A 191 1.90 -17.87 15.10
N ALA A 192 0.67 -17.44 15.44
CA ALA A 192 0.32 -16.03 15.56
C ALA A 192 1.01 -15.32 16.73
N VAL A 193 1.16 -15.96 17.89
CA VAL A 193 1.89 -15.42 19.04
C VAL A 193 3.38 -15.25 18.71
N LEU A 194 3.99 -16.26 18.08
CA LEU A 194 5.38 -16.18 17.60
C LEU A 194 5.55 -15.06 16.57
N TYR A 195 4.63 -14.96 15.60
CA TYR A 195 4.62 -13.92 14.58
C TYR A 195 4.53 -12.51 15.20
N VAL A 196 3.53 -12.23 16.05
CA VAL A 196 3.34 -10.90 16.65
C VAL A 196 4.52 -10.53 17.56
N PHE A 197 5.11 -11.51 18.27
CA PHE A 197 6.33 -11.30 19.05
C PHE A 197 7.53 -10.92 18.18
N LEU A 198 7.83 -11.68 17.12
CA LEU A 198 8.94 -11.41 16.20
C LEU A 198 8.76 -10.07 15.46
N HIS A 199 7.54 -9.76 15.01
CA HIS A 199 7.24 -8.48 14.35
C HIS A 199 7.36 -7.31 15.34
N ALA A 200 6.93 -7.47 16.59
CA ALA A 200 7.10 -6.43 17.60
C ALA A 200 8.59 -6.23 17.97
N ILE A 201 9.44 -7.26 17.91
CA ILE A 201 10.90 -7.11 18.03
C ILE A 201 11.44 -6.26 16.87
N LEU A 202 11.05 -6.57 15.63
CA LEU A 202 11.47 -5.84 14.43
C LEU A 202 11.16 -4.34 14.54
N ILE A 203 9.90 -3.99 14.84
CA ILE A 203 9.47 -2.59 15.03
C ILE A 203 10.20 -1.95 16.22
N MET A 204 10.51 -2.70 17.29
CA MET A 204 11.29 -2.19 18.43
C MET A 204 12.76 -1.91 18.05
N VAL A 205 13.39 -2.74 17.23
CA VAL A 205 14.74 -2.49 16.67
C VAL A 205 14.70 -1.26 15.76
N GLN A 206 13.67 -1.11 14.92
CA GLN A 206 13.48 0.06 14.04
C GLN A 206 13.30 1.36 14.86
N ALA A 207 12.42 1.36 15.87
CA ALA A 207 12.24 2.49 16.79
C ALA A 207 13.53 2.86 17.54
N THR A 208 14.36 1.87 17.90
CA THR A 208 15.62 2.10 18.61
C THR A 208 16.72 2.57 17.68
N THR A 209 16.73 2.10 16.42
CA THR A 209 17.60 2.60 15.35
C THR A 209 17.30 4.06 15.05
N LEU A 210 16.01 4.41 14.93
CA LEU A 210 15.55 5.78 14.78
C LEU A 210 15.93 6.63 16.01
N ASN A 211 15.79 6.12 17.23
CA ASN A 211 16.22 6.83 18.44
C ASN A 211 17.74 7.11 18.47
N VAL A 212 18.56 6.15 18.04
CA VAL A 212 20.02 6.33 17.88
C VAL A 212 20.33 7.36 16.79
N ALA A 213 19.56 7.40 15.69
CA ALA A 213 19.72 8.40 14.64
C ALA A 213 19.46 9.82 15.15
N PHE A 214 18.34 10.05 15.85
CA PHE A 214 18.02 11.34 16.46
C PHE A 214 19.02 11.75 17.56
N ASN A 215 19.52 10.81 18.36
CA ASN A 215 20.55 11.07 19.39
C ASN A 215 21.99 11.12 18.82
N SER A 216 22.19 10.97 17.51
CA SER A 216 23.52 11.00 16.93
C SER A 216 24.03 12.44 16.80
N HIS A 217 25.22 12.70 17.36
CA HIS A 217 25.89 14.00 17.27
C HIS A 217 26.11 14.46 15.81
N ASN A 218 26.17 13.51 14.87
CA ASN A 218 26.37 13.78 13.46
C ASN A 218 25.03 13.64 12.72
N LYS A 219 24.34 14.78 12.47
CA LYS A 219 23.08 14.85 11.70
C LYS A 219 23.12 14.09 10.37
N SER A 220 24.31 13.86 9.83
CA SER A 220 24.60 12.92 8.72
C SER A 220 23.81 11.61 8.77
N LEU A 221 23.62 10.96 9.93
CA LEU A 221 22.85 9.70 9.99
C LEU A 221 21.36 9.94 9.66
N LEU A 222 20.78 11.01 10.19
CA LEU A 222 19.42 11.44 9.84
C LEU A 222 19.35 11.81 8.34
N THR A 223 20.30 12.60 7.83
CA THR A 223 20.41 12.94 6.40
C THR A 223 20.54 11.71 5.49
N ILE A 224 21.25 10.66 5.94
CA ILE A 224 21.41 9.41 5.21
C ILE A 224 20.07 8.65 5.12
N MET A 225 19.30 8.58 6.21
CA MET A 225 17.95 8.00 6.18
C MET A 225 17.06 8.74 5.18
N MET A 226 17.08 10.08 5.21
CA MET A 226 16.33 10.93 4.27
C MET A 226 16.76 10.74 2.80
N SER A 227 17.99 10.26 2.56
CA SER A 227 18.50 9.95 1.22
C SER A 227 18.05 8.59 0.69
N ASN A 228 17.62 7.67 1.57
CA ASN A 228 17.06 6.37 1.17
C ASN A 228 15.83 6.54 0.27
N ASN A 229 14.98 7.49 0.64
CA ASN A 229 13.77 7.86 -0.09
C ASN A 229 14.06 8.28 -1.56
N PHE A 230 15.24 8.85 -1.85
CA PHE A 230 15.66 9.14 -3.23
C PHE A 230 16.05 7.87 -4.02
N VAL A 231 16.57 6.85 -3.32
CA VAL A 231 16.80 5.52 -3.90
C VAL A 231 15.47 4.82 -4.19
N GLU A 232 14.47 4.93 -3.30
CA GLU A 232 13.12 4.41 -3.55
C GLU A 232 12.44 5.11 -4.74
N ILE A 233 12.51 6.45 -4.81
CA ILE A 233 12.05 7.22 -5.99
C ILE A 233 12.72 6.66 -7.25
N LYS A 234 14.05 6.49 -7.27
CA LYS A 234 14.76 5.95 -8.43
C LYS A 234 14.31 4.52 -8.78
N GLY A 235 14.04 3.67 -7.79
CA GLY A 235 13.58 2.29 -8.01
C GLY A 235 12.14 2.19 -8.53
N SER A 236 11.28 3.15 -8.16
CA SER A 236 9.86 3.14 -8.51
C SER A 236 9.54 3.86 -9.84
N VAL A 237 10.11 5.04 -10.11
CA VAL A 237 9.64 5.90 -11.24
C VAL A 237 9.86 5.31 -12.64
N PHE A 238 10.80 4.39 -12.81
CA PHE A 238 11.04 3.69 -14.09
C PHE A 238 10.23 2.40 -14.25
N LYS A 239 9.47 1.98 -13.23
CA LYS A 239 8.63 0.79 -13.29
C LYS A 239 7.28 1.11 -13.93
N LYS A 240 6.79 0.23 -14.80
CA LYS A 240 5.43 0.33 -15.32
C LYS A 240 4.41 -0.04 -14.23
N PHE A 241 3.45 0.85 -13.98
CA PHE A 241 2.38 0.67 -13.01
C PHE A 241 1.01 0.65 -13.71
N GLU A 242 0.19 -0.31 -13.32
CA GLU A 242 -1.25 -0.33 -13.64
C GLU A 242 -2.03 0.30 -12.47
N LYS A 243 -3.29 0.72 -12.70
CA LYS A 243 -4.15 1.31 -11.65
C LYS A 243 -4.16 0.46 -10.36
N ASN A 244 -4.42 -0.84 -10.46
CA ASN A 244 -4.48 -1.74 -9.30
C ASN A 244 -3.16 -1.80 -8.52
N ASN A 245 -2.02 -1.77 -9.23
CA ASN A 245 -0.68 -1.83 -8.62
C ASN A 245 -0.30 -0.48 -7.98
N LEU A 246 -0.70 0.65 -8.60
CA LEU A 246 -0.55 1.99 -8.02
C LEU A 246 -1.42 2.18 -6.77
N PHE A 247 -2.63 1.60 -6.74
CA PHE A 247 -3.49 1.61 -5.55
C PHE A 247 -2.87 0.81 -4.39
N GLN A 248 -2.33 -0.39 -4.66
CA GLN A 248 -1.61 -1.17 -3.65
C GLN A 248 -0.38 -0.41 -3.12
N MET A 249 0.40 0.24 -3.99
CA MET A 249 1.51 1.10 -3.58
C MET A 249 1.04 2.23 -2.65
N SER A 250 0.02 3.01 -3.08
CA SER A 250 -0.52 4.13 -2.31
C SER A 250 -1.04 3.70 -0.92
N ASN A 251 -1.61 2.50 -0.81
CA ASN A 251 -2.03 1.92 0.47
C ASN A 251 -0.84 1.54 1.38
N SER A 252 0.25 1.05 0.80
CA SER A 252 1.50 0.80 1.53
C SER A 252 2.12 2.12 2.03
N ASP A 253 2.14 3.15 1.18
CA ASP A 253 2.66 4.49 1.52
C ASP A 253 1.82 5.13 2.67
N ILE A 254 0.49 5.01 2.64
CA ILE A 254 -0.40 5.37 3.76
C ILE A 254 0.00 4.66 5.06
N LYS A 255 0.17 3.33 5.00
CA LYS A 255 0.50 2.47 6.15
C LYS A 255 1.89 2.81 6.71
N GLU A 256 2.83 3.13 5.85
CA GLU A 256 4.19 3.53 6.20
C GLU A 256 4.23 4.91 6.86
N ARG A 257 3.62 5.93 6.25
CA ARG A 257 3.51 7.29 6.81
C ARG A 257 2.80 7.30 8.16
N PHE A 258 1.79 6.45 8.36
CA PHE A 258 1.18 6.23 9.68
C PHE A 258 2.16 5.58 10.67
N THR A 259 2.83 4.50 10.27
CA THR A 259 3.77 3.76 11.13
C THR A 259 4.97 4.62 11.54
N ASN A 260 5.56 5.37 10.61
CA ASN A 260 6.65 6.31 10.83
C ASN A 260 6.24 7.44 11.80
N CYS A 261 4.99 7.92 11.74
CA CYS A 261 4.46 8.88 12.71
C CYS A 261 4.40 8.30 14.15
N ILE A 262 3.94 7.05 14.32
CA ILE A 262 3.92 6.38 15.63
C ILE A 262 5.33 6.02 16.12
N LEU A 263 6.25 5.65 15.22
CA LEU A 263 7.66 5.42 15.55
C LEU A 263 8.34 6.71 16.03
N LEU A 264 8.08 7.86 15.39
CA LEU A 264 8.57 9.16 15.83
C LEU A 264 7.97 9.59 17.17
N LEU A 265 6.69 9.30 17.43
CA LEU A 265 6.08 9.49 18.76
C LEU A 265 6.78 8.63 19.83
N ILE A 266 7.09 7.37 19.53
CA ILE A 266 7.85 6.47 20.42
C ILE A 266 9.26 7.04 20.68
N VAL A 267 9.96 7.53 19.66
CA VAL A 267 11.27 8.18 19.81
C VAL A 267 11.16 9.43 20.68
N CYS A 268 10.14 10.27 20.50
CA CYS A 268 9.90 11.44 21.35
C CYS A 268 9.70 11.03 22.82
N LEU A 269 8.86 10.03 23.09
CA LEU A 269 8.62 9.52 24.45
C LEU A 269 9.91 9.00 25.11
N ARG A 270 10.72 8.21 24.38
CA ARG A 270 12.01 7.70 24.90
C ARG A 270 13.04 8.81 25.14
N ASN A 271 13.05 9.87 24.33
CA ASN A 271 13.88 11.05 24.60
C ASN A 271 13.41 11.81 25.84
N MET A 272 12.11 12.05 25.99
CA MET A 272 11.58 12.71 27.18
C MET A 272 11.84 11.90 28.47
N GLU A 273 11.72 10.58 28.42
CA GLU A 273 12.12 9.68 29.52
C GLU A 273 13.63 9.81 29.85
N GLN A 274 14.51 9.83 28.84
CA GLN A 274 15.96 9.98 29.01
C GLN A 274 16.34 11.35 29.62
N PHE A 275 15.69 12.43 29.19
CA PHE A 275 15.94 13.80 29.65
C PHE A 275 15.01 14.26 30.79
N SER A 276 14.45 13.31 31.56
CA SER A 276 13.61 13.56 32.75
C SER A 276 12.47 14.55 32.53
N TRP A 277 11.85 14.48 31.36
CA TRP A 277 10.72 15.30 30.89
C TRP A 277 10.99 16.81 30.76
N ASN A 278 12.25 17.24 30.61
CA ASN A 278 12.59 18.64 30.35
C ASN A 278 12.05 19.12 28.97
N SER A 279 11.24 20.18 28.98
CA SER A 279 10.63 20.82 27.81
C SER A 279 11.64 21.37 26.79
N ASP A 280 12.82 21.79 27.23
CA ASP A 280 13.78 22.48 26.35
C ASP A 280 14.34 21.52 25.29
N HIS A 281 14.57 20.26 25.68
CA HIS A 281 14.98 19.21 24.75
C HIS A 281 13.87 18.83 23.76
N LEU A 282 12.59 18.96 24.13
CA LEU A 282 11.45 18.74 23.22
C LEU A 282 11.47 19.77 22.09
N TRP A 283 11.68 21.05 22.41
CA TRP A 283 11.75 22.12 21.40
C TRP A 283 12.96 22.01 20.46
N VAL A 284 14.08 21.44 20.94
CA VAL A 284 15.25 21.13 20.10
C VAL A 284 14.98 19.91 19.20
N LEU A 285 14.25 18.90 19.67
CA LEU A 285 13.91 17.69 18.91
C LEU A 285 12.81 17.94 17.86
N PHE A 286 11.84 18.80 18.16
CA PHE A 286 10.68 19.12 17.31
C PHE A 286 11.02 19.45 15.84
N PRO A 287 11.97 20.36 15.51
CA PRO A 287 12.29 20.67 14.11
C PRO A 287 12.87 19.47 13.35
N ASP A 288 13.67 18.60 13.99
CA ASP A 288 14.19 17.40 13.33
C ASP A 288 13.06 16.36 13.08
N VAL A 289 12.06 16.27 13.97
CA VAL A 289 10.87 15.42 13.76
C VAL A 289 9.98 15.95 12.63
N VAL A 290 9.74 17.27 12.60
CA VAL A 290 8.99 17.92 11.52
C VAL A 290 9.71 17.79 10.18
N MET A 291 11.06 17.85 10.18
CA MET A 291 11.87 17.64 8.98
C MET A 291 11.69 16.24 8.39
N VAL A 292 11.75 15.19 9.21
CA VAL A 292 11.56 13.78 8.76
C VAL A 292 10.15 13.54 8.23
N LEU A 293 9.12 14.03 8.91
CA LEU A 293 7.75 13.92 8.41
C LEU A 293 7.55 14.72 7.12
N GLY A 294 8.09 15.94 7.05
CA GLY A 294 7.97 16.82 5.89
C GLY A 294 8.67 16.29 4.64
N SER A 295 9.83 15.63 4.79
CA SER A 295 10.50 14.96 3.68
C SER A 295 9.74 13.74 3.18
N GLU A 296 9.10 12.98 4.07
CA GLU A 296 8.31 11.81 3.65
C GLU A 296 7.15 12.22 2.75
N VAL A 297 6.41 13.27 3.16
CA VAL A 297 5.35 13.87 2.32
C VAL A 297 5.90 14.41 1.01
N ALA A 298 7.06 15.09 1.03
CA ALA A 298 7.68 15.60 -0.20
C ALA A 298 8.13 14.46 -1.14
N VAL A 299 8.63 13.36 -0.58
CA VAL A 299 9.03 12.15 -1.31
C VAL A 299 7.82 11.48 -1.93
N ASP A 300 6.75 11.22 -1.18
CA ASP A 300 5.51 10.61 -1.69
C ASP A 300 4.92 11.44 -2.83
N VAL A 301 4.85 12.75 -2.64
CA VAL A 301 4.37 13.69 -3.67
C VAL A 301 5.22 13.61 -4.95
N VAL A 302 6.55 13.53 -4.84
CA VAL A 302 7.46 13.40 -5.98
C VAL A 302 7.37 12.01 -6.62
N LYS A 303 7.39 10.95 -5.82
CA LYS A 303 7.25 9.53 -6.19
C LYS A 303 6.00 9.34 -7.05
N HIS A 304 4.84 9.75 -6.54
CA HIS A 304 3.58 9.66 -7.26
C HIS A 304 3.50 10.56 -8.49
N ALA A 305 3.93 11.83 -8.41
CA ALA A 305 3.88 12.74 -9.55
C ALA A 305 4.74 12.27 -10.75
N PHE A 306 5.87 11.60 -10.49
CA PHE A 306 6.64 10.95 -11.55
C PHE A 306 5.99 9.66 -12.03
N ILE A 307 5.51 8.77 -11.14
CA ILE A 307 4.88 7.50 -11.53
C ILE A 307 3.66 7.75 -12.43
N THR A 308 2.75 8.67 -12.07
CA THR A 308 1.58 8.96 -12.91
C THR A 308 1.97 9.61 -14.24
N LYS A 309 3.00 10.46 -14.25
CA LYS A 309 3.50 11.11 -15.47
C LYS A 309 4.21 10.15 -16.43
N PHE A 310 4.93 9.15 -15.93
CA PHE A 310 5.59 8.14 -16.78
C PHE A 310 4.64 7.02 -17.25
N ASN A 311 3.52 6.81 -16.55
CA ASN A 311 2.52 5.79 -16.91
C ASN A 311 1.23 6.37 -17.56
N ASP A 312 1.20 7.68 -17.82
CA ASP A 312 0.07 8.45 -18.37
C ASP A 312 -1.25 8.24 -17.60
N ILE A 313 -1.18 8.30 -16.27
CA ILE A 313 -2.31 8.11 -15.36
C ILE A 313 -2.84 9.48 -14.91
N SER A 314 -4.15 9.72 -15.06
CA SER A 314 -4.79 10.97 -14.64
C SER A 314 -4.89 11.13 -13.11
N ALA A 315 -4.92 12.38 -12.63
CA ALA A 315 -5.00 12.70 -11.20
C ALA A 315 -6.31 12.22 -10.55
N ASP A 316 -7.39 12.14 -11.33
CA ASP A 316 -8.73 11.75 -10.89
C ASP A 316 -8.81 10.32 -10.35
N VAL A 317 -7.84 9.47 -10.71
CA VAL A 317 -7.69 8.10 -10.25
C VAL A 317 -7.48 8.02 -8.72
N TYR A 318 -6.86 9.02 -8.10
CA TYR A 318 -6.80 9.09 -6.63
C TYR A 318 -8.18 9.34 -5.99
N GLY A 319 -9.11 9.95 -6.74
CA GLY A 319 -10.52 10.04 -6.39
C GLY A 319 -11.23 8.68 -6.45
N GLU A 320 -10.97 7.89 -7.50
CA GLU A 320 -11.46 6.50 -7.61
C GLU A 320 -10.99 5.63 -6.43
N TYR A 321 -9.72 5.77 -6.03
CA TYR A 321 -9.13 5.05 -4.89
C TYR A 321 -9.74 5.48 -3.55
N LYS A 322 -9.89 6.80 -3.34
CA LYS A 322 -10.55 7.39 -2.16
C LYS A 322 -12.00 6.89 -2.02
N ALA A 323 -12.75 6.87 -3.12
CA ALA A 323 -14.11 6.33 -3.16
C ALA A 323 -14.13 4.82 -2.90
N SER A 324 -13.15 4.06 -3.41
CA SER A 324 -13.03 2.61 -3.18
C SER A 324 -12.77 2.26 -1.71
N LEU A 325 -11.94 3.03 -1.00
CA LEU A 325 -11.71 2.85 0.44
C LEU A 325 -12.94 3.27 1.27
N ALA A 326 -13.63 4.34 0.87
CA ALA A 326 -14.88 4.77 1.48
C ALA A 326 -16.01 3.73 1.33
N PHE A 327 -16.13 3.13 0.14
CA PHE A 327 -17.08 2.06 -0.14
C PHE A 327 -16.85 0.86 0.78
N ASP A 328 -15.61 0.42 0.95
CA ASP A 328 -15.28 -0.69 1.86
C ASP A 328 -15.65 -0.39 3.32
N LEU A 329 -15.38 0.82 3.81
CA LEU A 329 -15.76 1.21 5.18
C LEU A 329 -17.29 1.13 5.36
N VAL A 330 -18.07 1.69 4.43
CA VAL A 330 -19.54 1.71 4.55
C VAL A 330 -20.14 0.31 4.34
N SER A 331 -19.65 -0.45 3.36
CA SER A 331 -20.11 -1.83 3.09
C SER A 331 -19.83 -2.76 4.28
N SER A 332 -18.68 -2.57 4.94
CA SER A 332 -18.29 -3.30 6.16
C SER A 332 -19.10 -2.88 7.41
N ARG A 333 -19.73 -1.69 7.40
CA ARG A 333 -20.65 -1.26 8.47
C ARG A 333 -22.09 -1.73 8.27
N GLN A 334 -22.55 -1.88 7.03
CA GLN A 334 -23.89 -2.39 6.72
C GLN A 334 -23.99 -3.91 6.84
N LYS A 335 -22.97 -4.63 6.36
CA LYS A 335 -22.87 -6.07 6.53
C LYS A 335 -22.54 -6.35 8.00
N ASN A 336 -23.51 -6.83 8.76
CA ASN A 336 -23.35 -7.30 10.16
C ASN A 336 -22.52 -8.59 10.23
N ALA A 337 -21.28 -8.54 9.72
CA ALA A 337 -20.40 -9.67 9.52
C ALA A 337 -19.74 -10.11 10.84
N TYR A 338 -19.29 -11.36 10.87
CA TYR A 338 -18.72 -12.00 12.07
C TYR A 338 -17.27 -11.59 12.39
N THR A 339 -16.72 -10.62 11.66
CA THR A 339 -15.36 -10.05 11.80
C THR A 339 -15.47 -8.53 11.91
N ASP A 340 -14.64 -7.88 12.72
CA ASP A 340 -14.79 -6.44 12.96
C ASP A 340 -14.55 -5.58 11.72
N TYR A 341 -15.40 -4.56 11.59
CA TYR A 341 -15.36 -3.61 10.48
C TYR A 341 -14.00 -2.91 10.34
N SER A 342 -13.24 -2.83 11.43
CA SER A 342 -11.94 -2.18 11.48
C SER A 342 -10.83 -3.06 10.90
N ASP A 343 -10.95 -4.38 11.05
CA ASP A 343 -9.99 -5.34 10.49
C ASP A 343 -10.14 -5.43 8.96
N SER A 344 -11.36 -5.33 8.44
CA SER A 344 -11.58 -5.48 6.98
C SER A 344 -10.88 -4.38 6.17
N VAL A 345 -10.89 -3.14 6.66
CA VAL A 345 -10.24 -2.01 5.99
C VAL A 345 -8.74 -2.01 6.23
N SER A 346 -8.27 -2.31 7.46
CA SER A 346 -6.82 -2.38 7.73
C SER A 346 -6.14 -3.50 6.93
N ARG A 347 -6.83 -4.61 6.68
CA ARG A 347 -6.35 -5.68 5.79
C ARG A 347 -6.07 -5.18 4.37
N ARG A 348 -7.02 -4.49 3.73
CA ARG A 348 -6.82 -3.92 2.37
C ARG A 348 -5.69 -2.88 2.30
N MET A 349 -5.28 -2.33 3.44
CA MET A 349 -4.15 -1.39 3.57
C MET A 349 -2.80 -2.04 3.93
N GLY A 350 -2.71 -3.36 4.08
CA GLY A 350 -1.47 -3.99 4.58
C GLY A 350 -1.18 -3.70 6.06
N PHE A 351 -2.13 -3.15 6.83
CA PHE A 351 -1.91 -2.65 8.18
C PHE A 351 -2.38 -3.62 9.27
N ILE A 352 -1.45 -4.03 10.13
CA ILE A 352 -1.68 -4.86 11.32
C ILE A 352 -1.33 -4.01 12.57
N PRO A 353 -2.33 -3.51 13.33
CA PRO A 353 -2.05 -2.60 14.44
C PRO A 353 -1.44 -3.28 15.68
N LEU A 354 -1.55 -4.62 15.82
CA LEU A 354 -1.19 -5.33 17.07
C LEU A 354 0.29 -5.14 17.48
N PRO A 355 1.31 -5.40 16.63
CA PRO A 355 2.71 -5.29 17.05
C PRO A 355 3.14 -3.85 17.36
N LEU A 356 2.64 -2.88 16.59
CA LEU A 356 2.90 -1.45 16.79
C LEU A 356 2.24 -0.94 18.08
N ALA A 357 1.00 -1.36 18.36
CA ALA A 357 0.29 -1.01 19.58
C ALA A 357 0.96 -1.63 20.81
N LEU A 358 1.42 -2.88 20.70
CA LEU A 358 2.15 -3.58 21.76
C LEU A 358 3.42 -2.83 22.18
N LEU A 359 4.18 -2.33 21.20
CA LEU A 359 5.38 -1.52 21.45
C LEU A 359 5.01 -0.17 22.11
N LEU A 360 3.99 0.53 21.63
CA LEU A 360 3.58 1.81 22.23
C LEU A 360 3.10 1.63 23.68
N ILE A 361 2.32 0.57 23.97
CA ILE A 361 1.94 0.22 25.35
C ILE A 361 3.20 0.03 26.21
N ARG A 362 4.15 -0.79 25.76
CA ARG A 362 5.40 -1.05 26.52
C ARG A 362 6.18 0.23 26.79
N VAL A 363 6.32 1.11 25.79
CA VAL A 363 7.07 2.37 25.93
C VAL A 363 6.36 3.30 26.90
N VAL A 364 5.05 3.55 26.75
CA VAL A 364 4.29 4.42 27.66
C VAL A 364 4.34 3.91 29.11
N MET A 365 4.23 2.59 29.33
CA MET A 365 4.33 1.98 30.66
C MET A 365 5.75 2.04 31.27
N SER A 366 6.81 2.23 30.47
CA SER A 366 8.16 2.55 30.96
C SER A 366 8.30 4.04 31.27
N SER A 367 7.85 4.90 30.36
CA SER A 367 8.07 6.35 30.42
C SER A 367 7.25 7.07 31.50
N VAL A 368 6.07 6.54 31.86
CA VAL A 368 5.10 7.20 32.74
C VAL A 368 4.94 6.43 34.06
N LYS A 369 5.57 6.94 35.12
CA LYS A 369 5.47 6.36 36.47
C LYS A 369 4.17 6.79 37.15
N ILE A 370 3.18 5.89 37.17
CA ILE A 370 1.87 6.13 37.81
C ILE A 370 2.02 6.02 39.34
N GLN A 371 1.96 7.15 40.03
CA GLN A 371 2.01 7.24 41.49
C GLN A 371 1.02 8.30 42.02
N GLY A 372 0.29 7.97 43.09
CA GLY A 372 -0.71 8.86 43.71
C GLY A 372 -2.06 8.91 42.98
N SER A 373 -3.10 9.32 43.71
CA SER A 373 -4.50 9.35 43.22
C SER A 373 -4.71 10.26 42.01
N LEU A 374 -4.03 11.41 41.98
CA LEU A 374 -4.09 12.35 40.85
C LEU A 374 -3.57 11.71 39.55
N SER A 375 -2.55 10.84 39.62
CA SER A 375 -2.04 10.13 38.44
C SER A 375 -3.07 9.17 37.86
N PHE A 376 -3.80 8.43 38.71
CA PHE A 376 -4.93 7.60 38.26
C PHE A 376 -6.05 8.42 37.60
N MET A 377 -6.35 9.62 38.12
CA MET A 377 -7.34 10.51 37.50
C MET A 377 -6.86 11.03 36.13
N CYS A 378 -5.58 11.39 35.99
CA CYS A 378 -5.00 11.74 34.69
C CYS A 378 -5.05 10.58 33.69
N VAL A 379 -4.76 9.34 34.11
CA VAL A 379 -4.86 8.14 33.27
C VAL A 379 -6.31 7.87 32.85
N LEU A 380 -7.28 8.04 33.76
CA LEU A 380 -8.71 7.91 33.43
C LEU A 380 -9.17 8.97 32.43
N LEU A 381 -8.80 10.24 32.63
CA LEU A 381 -9.10 11.34 31.70
C LEU A 381 -8.44 11.12 30.33
N PHE A 382 -7.21 10.62 30.29
CA PHE A 382 -6.52 10.26 29.05
C PHE A 382 -7.21 9.11 28.32
N TYR A 383 -7.64 8.06 29.03
CA TYR A 383 -8.39 6.94 28.44
C TYR A 383 -9.75 7.38 27.90
N LEU A 384 -10.48 8.22 28.64
CA LEU A 384 -11.72 8.85 28.15
C LEU A 384 -11.46 9.73 26.92
N GLY A 385 -10.35 10.48 26.89
CA GLY A 385 -9.90 11.25 25.73
C GLY A 385 -9.58 10.39 24.50
N MET A 386 -8.96 9.22 24.68
CA MET A 386 -8.76 8.26 23.60
C MET A 386 -10.10 7.68 23.08
N ILE A 387 -11.06 7.43 23.96
CA ILE A 387 -12.41 7.00 23.56
C ILE A 387 -13.14 8.10 22.78
N THR A 388 -13.14 9.34 23.24
CA THR A 388 -13.80 10.44 22.50
C THR A 388 -13.12 10.70 21.16
N LEU A 389 -11.78 10.63 21.09
CA LEU A 389 -11.04 10.69 19.82
C LEU A 389 -11.41 9.52 18.88
N LYS A 390 -11.47 8.28 19.39
CA LYS A 390 -11.87 7.09 18.62
C LYS A 390 -13.29 7.20 18.05
N VAL A 391 -14.22 7.72 18.85
CA VAL A 391 -15.62 7.91 18.46
C VAL A 391 -15.76 9.05 17.45
N LEU A 392 -15.13 10.20 17.71
CA LEU A 392 -15.13 11.36 16.81
C LEU A 392 -14.51 11.00 15.45
N ASN A 393 -13.35 10.35 15.44
CA ASN A 393 -12.69 9.87 14.23
C ASN A 393 -13.60 8.92 13.44
N SER A 394 -14.21 7.94 14.11
CA SER A 394 -15.14 7.00 13.47
C SER A 394 -16.42 7.66 12.93
N ILE A 395 -16.89 8.76 13.51
CA ILE A 395 -18.07 9.51 13.02
C ILE A 395 -17.68 10.34 11.79
N VAL A 396 -16.57 11.07 11.87
CA VAL A 396 -16.04 11.88 10.75
C VAL A 396 -15.72 11.00 9.55
N LEU A 397 -15.03 9.88 9.75
CA LEU A 397 -14.75 8.89 8.70
C LEU A 397 -16.01 8.36 8.05
N LEU A 398 -17.02 7.97 8.83
CA LEU A 398 -18.26 7.39 8.29
C LEU A 398 -19.05 8.43 7.48
N GLY A 399 -19.24 9.64 8.02
CA GLY A 399 -19.92 10.73 7.30
C GLY A 399 -19.20 11.13 6.01
N THR A 400 -17.87 11.26 6.07
CA THR A 400 -17.02 11.55 4.90
C THR A 400 -17.08 10.42 3.86
N SER A 401 -17.12 9.16 4.31
CA SER A 401 -17.20 8.00 3.41
C SER A 401 -18.54 7.94 2.68
N CYS A 402 -19.66 8.16 3.38
CA CYS A 402 -20.98 8.25 2.74
C CYS A 402 -21.02 9.36 1.68
N MET A 403 -20.43 10.53 1.95
CA MET A 403 -20.31 11.61 0.97
C MET A 403 -19.51 11.20 -0.27
N PHE A 404 -18.37 10.50 -0.12
CA PHE A 404 -17.56 10.05 -1.25
C PHE A 404 -18.20 8.91 -2.06
N VAL A 405 -18.90 7.98 -1.39
CA VAL A 405 -19.69 6.92 -2.05
C VAL A 405 -20.80 7.53 -2.91
N LYS A 406 -21.45 8.59 -2.40
CA LYS A 406 -22.47 9.37 -3.13
C LYS A 406 -21.88 10.17 -4.29
N GLU A 407 -20.80 10.91 -4.05
CA GLU A 407 -20.05 11.68 -5.07
C GLU A 407 -19.62 10.79 -6.25
N ALA A 408 -19.28 9.53 -5.99
CA ALA A 408 -18.89 8.54 -7.00
C ALA A 408 -20.05 7.73 -7.60
N ASN A 409 -21.32 8.04 -7.28
CA ASN A 409 -22.51 7.27 -7.67
C ASN A 409 -22.40 5.75 -7.37
N MET A 410 -21.74 5.38 -6.28
CA MET A 410 -21.57 3.98 -5.87
C MET A 410 -22.71 3.48 -4.97
N GLU A 411 -23.69 4.33 -4.60
CA GLU A 411 -24.77 4.01 -3.65
C GLU A 411 -25.55 2.73 -4.01
N GLU A 412 -25.87 2.51 -5.29
CA GLU A 412 -26.61 1.32 -5.77
C GLU A 412 -25.92 0.01 -5.38
N LYS A 413 -24.58 -0.04 -5.48
CA LYS A 413 -23.74 -1.21 -5.16
C LYS A 413 -23.67 -1.56 -3.67
N LEU A 414 -24.30 -0.77 -2.80
CA LEU A 414 -24.50 -1.11 -1.38
C LEU A 414 -25.86 -1.74 -1.11
N PHE A 415 -26.87 -1.45 -1.94
CA PHE A 415 -28.23 -1.95 -1.78
C PHE A 415 -28.49 -3.23 -2.59
N ASP A 416 -27.78 -3.44 -3.69
CA ASP A 416 -27.77 -4.73 -4.38
C ASP A 416 -27.17 -5.83 -3.49
N PRO A 417 -27.89 -6.95 -3.26
CA PRO A 417 -27.25 -8.16 -2.74
C PRO A 417 -26.23 -8.66 -3.78
N PRO A 418 -25.15 -9.36 -3.36
CA PRO A 418 -24.25 -9.99 -4.33
C PRO A 418 -25.07 -10.96 -5.20
N PRO A 419 -24.79 -11.04 -6.52
CA PRO A 419 -25.50 -11.96 -7.40
C PRO A 419 -25.39 -13.37 -6.82
N SER A 420 -26.53 -13.94 -6.43
CA SER A 420 -26.60 -15.28 -5.88
C SER A 420 -25.95 -16.24 -6.86
N ALA A 421 -24.87 -16.91 -6.43
CA ALA A 421 -24.05 -17.74 -7.30
C ALA A 421 -24.95 -18.66 -8.11
N VAL A 422 -24.93 -18.50 -9.44
CA VAL A 422 -25.80 -19.27 -10.34
C VAL A 422 -25.45 -20.74 -10.15
N SER A 423 -26.34 -21.47 -9.48
CA SER A 423 -26.20 -22.91 -9.31
C SER A 423 -26.49 -23.55 -10.66
N SER A 424 -25.45 -23.66 -11.49
CA SER A 424 -25.42 -24.57 -12.62
C SER A 424 -25.47 -25.99 -12.08
N GLN A 425 -26.67 -26.44 -11.74
CA GLN A 425 -26.96 -27.82 -11.37
C GLN A 425 -26.49 -28.74 -12.50
N PRO A 426 -25.56 -29.67 -12.24
CA PRO A 426 -25.35 -30.78 -13.16
C PRO A 426 -26.63 -31.61 -13.16
N THR A 427 -27.25 -31.79 -14.32
CA THR A 427 -28.43 -32.64 -14.47
C THR A 427 -28.07 -34.07 -14.09
N ALA A 428 -28.59 -34.56 -12.97
CA ALA A 428 -28.33 -35.90 -12.48
C ALA A 428 -29.10 -36.91 -13.34
N ASP A 429 -28.39 -37.63 -14.20
CA ASP A 429 -28.97 -38.66 -15.05
C ASP A 429 -29.47 -39.86 -14.22
N LYS A 430 -30.73 -40.22 -14.42
CA LYS A 430 -31.41 -41.38 -13.82
C LYS A 430 -32.52 -41.87 -14.77
N GLY A 431 -32.19 -42.86 -15.60
CA GLY A 431 -33.21 -43.65 -16.32
C GLY A 431 -34.13 -44.40 -15.33
N GLY A 432 -35.44 -44.46 -15.63
CA GLY A 432 -36.39 -45.02 -14.66
C GLY A 432 -37.89 -45.01 -15.02
N ILE A 433 -38.25 -45.49 -16.22
CA ILE A 433 -39.55 -46.16 -16.52
C ILE A 433 -40.88 -45.38 -16.25
N SER A 434 -41.49 -44.94 -17.35
CA SER A 434 -42.94 -45.04 -17.70
C SER A 434 -44.06 -44.69 -16.71
N THR A 435 -44.78 -43.60 -16.99
CA THR A 435 -46.25 -43.51 -17.25
C THR A 435 -46.55 -42.05 -17.69
N ALA A 436 -47.09 -41.72 -18.87
CA ALA A 436 -48.25 -42.18 -19.64
C ALA A 436 -49.59 -41.51 -19.26
N SER A 437 -49.82 -40.28 -19.76
CA SER A 437 -51.12 -39.78 -20.27
C SER A 437 -50.99 -38.33 -20.77
N ASP A 438 -51.46 -38.06 -22.00
CA ASP A 438 -52.36 -36.97 -22.49
C ASP A 438 -52.30 -35.54 -21.86
N ASP A 439 -52.52 -34.43 -22.58
CA ASP A 439 -53.18 -34.26 -23.90
C ASP A 439 -52.81 -32.91 -24.61
N THR A 440 -53.18 -32.81 -25.90
CA THR A 440 -53.60 -31.60 -26.66
C THR A 440 -52.59 -30.51 -27.06
N GLN A 441 -52.20 -30.54 -28.35
CA GLN A 441 -52.26 -29.49 -29.42
C GLN A 441 -52.20 -27.99 -29.02
N THR A 442 -51.54 -27.05 -29.73
CA THR A 442 -51.47 -26.78 -31.19
C THR A 442 -50.16 -26.01 -31.52
N ALA A 443 -49.38 -26.32 -32.57
CA ALA A 443 -49.56 -26.13 -34.03
C ALA A 443 -49.16 -24.73 -34.57
N ASN A 444 -48.67 -24.69 -35.82
CA ASN A 444 -48.11 -23.55 -36.61
C ASN A 444 -46.62 -23.21 -36.35
N MET A 445 -45.78 -22.96 -37.36
CA MET A 445 -45.83 -23.27 -38.80
C MET A 445 -44.37 -23.23 -39.35
N ALA A 446 -44.07 -23.91 -40.46
CA ALA A 446 -42.69 -24.04 -40.97
C ALA A 446 -42.51 -23.44 -42.38
N GLU A 447 -41.34 -22.88 -42.66
CA GLU A 447 -40.84 -22.68 -44.03
C GLU A 447 -39.30 -22.72 -44.08
N ASN A 448 -38.74 -23.12 -45.23
CA ASN A 448 -37.31 -23.39 -45.44
C ASN A 448 -36.62 -22.27 -46.23
N SER A 449 -35.31 -22.04 -45.98
CA SER A 449 -34.27 -22.18 -47.03
C SER A 449 -32.85 -21.80 -46.56
N ASP A 450 -31.90 -22.72 -46.78
CA ASP A 450 -30.45 -22.50 -46.94
C ASP A 450 -30.14 -21.87 -48.34
N PRO A 451 -28.89 -21.52 -48.74
CA PRO A 451 -27.59 -21.52 -48.03
C PRO A 451 -26.65 -20.30 -48.31
N THR A 452 -25.37 -20.43 -47.88
CA THR A 452 -24.11 -20.06 -48.61
C THR A 452 -23.21 -18.97 -48.00
N LEU A 453 -21.88 -19.22 -48.01
CA LEU A 453 -20.80 -18.26 -47.70
C LEU A 453 -20.43 -17.36 -48.91
N PRO A 454 -19.82 -16.19 -48.67
CA PRO A 454 -18.90 -15.55 -49.61
C PRO A 454 -17.42 -15.62 -49.16
N LYS A 455 -16.49 -15.48 -50.14
CA LYS A 455 -15.04 -15.24 -49.97
C LYS A 455 -14.67 -13.84 -50.48
N SER A 456 -13.49 -13.35 -50.10
CA SER A 456 -12.56 -12.46 -50.87
C SER A 456 -11.63 -11.79 -49.84
N ASP A 457 -10.31 -11.98 -49.78
CA ASP A 457 -9.19 -11.88 -50.74
C ASP A 457 -8.47 -10.51 -50.73
N SER A 458 -7.20 -10.49 -51.19
CA SER A 458 -6.14 -9.54 -50.77
C SER A 458 -5.43 -8.85 -51.94
N ASP A 459 -4.73 -7.72 -51.68
CA ASP A 459 -3.34 -7.41 -52.13
C ASP A 459 -2.92 -6.00 -51.59
N LYS A 460 -1.68 -5.52 -51.38
CA LYS A 460 -0.28 -6.05 -51.29
C LYS A 460 0.69 -5.20 -52.13
N PHE A 461 1.67 -4.58 -51.47
CA PHE A 461 2.92 -4.06 -52.06
C PHE A 461 4.00 -4.14 -50.95
N LEU A 462 5.09 -4.92 -51.06
CA LEU A 462 6.32 -4.76 -51.87
C LEU A 462 7.12 -3.48 -51.51
N THR A 463 8.45 -3.50 -51.26
CA THR A 463 9.47 -4.59 -51.11
C THR A 463 10.76 -4.01 -50.48
N THR A 464 11.67 -4.85 -49.97
CA THR A 464 13.11 -4.49 -49.77
C THR A 464 13.90 -4.56 -51.09
N PRO A 465 15.14 -4.04 -51.14
CA PRO A 465 16.29 -4.94 -51.01
C PRO A 465 17.48 -4.37 -50.20
N ASP A 466 18.43 -5.24 -49.90
CA ASP A 466 19.73 -4.98 -49.27
C ASP A 466 20.84 -4.73 -50.33
N GLU A 467 21.99 -4.13 -49.93
CA GLU A 467 23.38 -4.61 -50.21
C GLU A 467 24.49 -3.60 -49.79
N ASP A 468 25.48 -4.14 -49.06
CA ASP A 468 26.94 -3.91 -49.01
C ASP A 468 27.67 -2.56 -48.73
N ASP A 469 28.63 -2.68 -47.77
CA ASP A 469 29.99 -2.10 -47.63
C ASP A 469 30.39 -0.71 -48.20
N ASP A 470 30.98 0.17 -47.35
CA ASP A 470 32.46 0.33 -47.34
C ASP A 470 33.06 1.09 -46.11
N LYS A 471 33.93 0.37 -45.38
CA LYS A 471 35.29 0.69 -44.88
C LYS A 471 35.80 2.10 -44.39
N ILE A 472 36.73 1.96 -43.43
CA ILE A 472 37.93 2.79 -43.11
C ILE A 472 37.71 4.10 -42.31
N ILE A 473 38.25 4.14 -41.08
CA ILE A 473 39.52 4.82 -40.71
C ILE A 473 40.15 4.08 -39.52
N ASN A 474 41.47 3.81 -39.61
CA ASN A 474 42.30 3.19 -38.56
C ASN A 474 43.41 4.18 -38.16
N VAL A 475 43.61 4.46 -36.86
CA VAL A 475 44.86 5.07 -36.34
C VAL A 475 45.12 4.60 -34.89
N ASN A 476 46.16 3.75 -34.73
CA ASN A 476 47.18 3.66 -33.65
C ASN A 476 46.75 3.62 -32.15
N THR A 477 47.40 2.89 -31.22
CA THR A 477 48.65 2.07 -31.25
C THR A 477 48.64 1.00 -30.14
N GLY A 478 49.57 0.02 -30.16
CA GLY A 478 49.78 -1.01 -29.11
C GLY A 478 50.32 -0.48 -27.77
N LEU A 479 50.89 -1.26 -26.83
CA LEU A 479 51.53 -2.60 -26.80
C LEU A 479 51.54 -3.10 -25.32
N GLU A 480 51.73 -4.37 -24.91
CA GLU A 480 51.59 -5.73 -25.48
C GLU A 480 51.78 -6.78 -24.31
N GLU A 481 52.22 -8.01 -24.58
CA GLU A 481 52.59 -9.13 -23.65
C GLU A 481 51.47 -9.94 -22.93
N ASP A 482 51.88 -11.12 -22.42
CA ASP A 482 51.18 -12.41 -22.57
C ASP A 482 51.20 -13.28 -21.28
N GLY A 483 50.33 -14.30 -21.21
CA GLY A 483 50.13 -15.15 -20.03
C GLY A 483 49.16 -16.32 -20.23
N LEU A 484 49.57 -17.33 -21.00
CA LEU A 484 48.79 -18.54 -21.30
C LEU A 484 48.61 -19.52 -20.12
N GLU A 485 47.37 -19.96 -19.87
CA GLU A 485 47.10 -21.39 -19.62
C GLU A 485 45.73 -21.84 -20.17
N HIS A 486 45.48 -23.14 -20.20
CA HIS A 486 44.43 -23.81 -21.00
C HIS A 486 43.76 -24.88 -20.10
N ARG A 487 42.46 -25.24 -20.16
CA ARG A 487 41.72 -25.73 -21.34
C ARG A 487 40.27 -26.16 -20.95
N ARG A 488 39.38 -26.25 -21.96
CA ARG A 488 38.04 -26.90 -22.02
C ARG A 488 36.80 -26.03 -21.68
N PRO A 489 35.62 -26.30 -22.30
CA PRO A 489 34.85 -25.20 -22.89
C PRO A 489 33.39 -25.03 -22.45
N LYS A 490 32.83 -23.90 -22.88
CA LYS A 490 31.44 -23.43 -22.83
C LYS A 490 30.35 -24.50 -23.02
N LYS A 491 29.19 -24.23 -22.42
CA LYS A 491 27.96 -24.01 -23.21
C LYS A 491 27.09 -22.91 -22.57
N ASP A 492 26.93 -21.82 -23.31
CA ASP A 492 25.92 -20.80 -23.04
C ASP A 492 24.52 -21.37 -23.39
N LEU A 493 23.48 -21.02 -22.63
CA LEU A 493 22.08 -21.28 -22.99
C LEU A 493 21.21 -20.15 -22.41
N LEU A 494 21.10 -19.08 -23.20
CA LEU A 494 20.06 -18.07 -23.03
C LEU A 494 18.68 -18.65 -23.40
N GLU A 495 17.67 -17.86 -23.06
CA GLU A 495 16.26 -17.92 -23.43
C GLU A 495 15.92 -18.69 -24.73
N ILE A 496 14.83 -19.46 -24.68
CA ILE A 496 13.69 -19.30 -25.61
C ILE A 496 12.43 -19.95 -25.03
N ASP A 497 11.28 -19.38 -25.44
CA ASP A 497 9.85 -19.63 -25.19
C ASP A 497 9.36 -20.94 -24.53
N ARG A 498 8.31 -20.97 -23.67
CA ARG A 498 6.98 -20.29 -23.62
C ARG A 498 5.85 -21.08 -24.35
N PHE A 499 4.75 -21.27 -23.63
CA PHE A 499 3.42 -21.79 -24.03
C PHE A 499 3.22 -23.30 -24.28
N THR A 500 1.96 -23.71 -24.08
CA THR A 500 1.36 -25.05 -24.29
C THR A 500 1.87 -26.14 -23.31
N ILE A 501 1.08 -27.07 -22.79
CA ILE A 501 -0.25 -27.59 -23.16
C ILE A 501 -1.17 -27.73 -21.92
N CYS A 502 -2.48 -27.46 -22.07
CA CYS A 502 -3.50 -27.95 -21.12
C CYS A 502 -3.85 -29.41 -21.43
N GLY A 503 -3.69 -30.34 -20.49
CA GLY A 503 -3.92 -31.78 -20.71
C GLY A 503 -4.67 -32.44 -19.56
N ASN A 504 -5.81 -33.07 -19.87
CA ASN A 504 -6.73 -33.66 -18.90
C ASN A 504 -6.53 -35.20 -18.79
N ARG A 505 -6.40 -35.72 -17.57
CA ARG A 505 -6.41 -37.15 -17.16
C ARG A 505 -6.48 -37.16 -15.61
N ILE A 506 -7.39 -37.83 -14.91
CA ILE A 506 -7.82 -39.25 -14.98
C ILE A 506 -6.58 -40.14 -14.83
N ASP A 507 -6.29 -40.72 -13.66
CA ASP A 507 -7.19 -41.52 -12.80
C ASP A 507 -7.48 -40.97 -11.38
#